data_AF-A0AA43ULX1-F1
#
_entry.id   AF-A0AA43ULX1-F1
#
_cell.length_a   1.000
_cell.length_b   1.000
_cell.length_c   1.000
_cell.angle_alpha   90.00
_cell.angle_beta   90.00
_cell.angle_gamma   90.00
#
_symmetry.space_group_name_H-M   'P 1'
#
loop_
_entity.id
_entity.type
_entity.pdbx_description
1 polymer ?
#
loop_
_entity_poly.entity_id
_entity_poly.type
_entity_poly.pdbx_seq_one_letter_code
_entity_poly.pdbx_strand_id
1 'polypeptide(L)'
;MHRNRAADEFVNCVVRRGDKDLLLKPSLIILALVVPLILGSVLALGSVFYIDANSSHQMFPHDQASQDRLVATFLYTLFATEAALASFLVFCVTRRNRNHLDRDKVWMTSLCDYVESHGGDAKEMRKLSEKTVGRYGEMVAMCSKAVWAFLVVVLACTGIVLSYTMGLFEDGWSLLGIGAVALIYVLLILQFAFTVSAVFGLPARHDSVQAKFTEELERKCALFGLYVGKMEHTVKRRGIWIHAVLMVITLGMYSFVYLFIACRDMNQHLRSQWDYEEELMRKIVEFEGGRGIECTEEGAPGKAARFLGNLM
;
A
#
# COMPACT_ATOMS: atom_id res chain seq x y z
N MET A 1 -41.69 -13.31 4.64
CA MET A 1 -40.53 -13.72 3.83
C MET A 1 -39.42 -14.13 4.77
N HIS A 2 -38.76 -15.24 4.50
CA HIS A 2 -37.56 -15.60 5.26
C HIS A 2 -36.45 -14.62 4.86
N ARG A 3 -35.73 -14.08 5.84
CA ARG A 3 -34.68 -13.09 5.60
C ARG A 3 -33.55 -13.74 4.78
N ASN A 4 -33.11 -13.08 3.70
CA ASN A 4 -32.03 -13.58 2.84
C ASN A 4 -30.67 -13.26 3.48
N ARG A 5 -30.04 -14.27 4.07
CA ARG A 5 -28.75 -14.13 4.76
C ARG A 5 -27.65 -13.57 3.85
N ALA A 6 -27.62 -13.94 2.58
CA ALA A 6 -26.62 -13.48 1.64
C ALA A 6 -26.78 -11.97 1.34
N ALA A 7 -28.02 -11.50 1.25
CA ALA A 7 -28.33 -10.07 1.14
C ALA A 7 -27.87 -9.30 2.40
N ASP A 8 -28.16 -9.83 3.59
CA ASP A 8 -27.73 -9.23 4.86
C ASP A 8 -26.19 -9.15 4.97
N GLU A 9 -25.47 -10.19 4.58
CA GLU A 9 -24.00 -10.21 4.58
C GLU A 9 -23.42 -9.18 3.60
N PHE A 10 -24.01 -9.04 2.41
CA PHE A 10 -23.65 -7.98 1.46
C PHE A 10 -23.89 -6.58 2.04
N VAL A 11 -25.09 -6.31 2.56
CA VAL A 11 -25.46 -5.03 3.18
C VAL A 11 -24.50 -4.69 4.33
N ASN A 12 -24.22 -5.65 5.20
CA ASN A 12 -23.27 -5.47 6.31
C ASN A 12 -21.86 -5.14 5.81
N CYS A 13 -21.42 -5.77 4.72
CA CYS A 13 -20.12 -5.49 4.11
C CYS A 13 -20.04 -4.05 3.59
N VAL A 14 -21.09 -3.57 2.89
CA VAL A 14 -21.16 -2.21 2.35
C VAL A 14 -21.21 -1.16 3.47
N VAL A 15 -22.08 -1.36 4.47
CA VAL A 15 -22.22 -0.43 5.62
C VAL A 15 -20.92 -0.32 6.41
N ARG A 16 -20.20 -1.43 6.58
CA ARG A 16 -18.93 -1.48 7.33
C ARG A 16 -17.69 -1.27 6.47
N ARG A 17 -17.83 -0.77 5.24
CA ARG A 17 -16.69 -0.57 4.32
C ARG A 17 -15.56 0.27 4.93
N GLY A 18 -15.90 1.27 5.76
CA GLY A 18 -14.93 2.14 6.43
C GLY A 18 -13.98 1.42 7.39
N ASP A 19 -14.30 0.20 7.83
CA ASP A 19 -13.42 -0.62 8.67
C ASP A 19 -12.22 -1.19 7.88
N LYS A 20 -12.36 -1.30 6.56
CA LYS A 20 -11.39 -1.99 5.68
C LYS A 20 -10.83 -1.07 4.60
N ASP A 21 -11.66 -0.24 4.01
CA ASP A 21 -11.28 0.68 2.96
C ASP A 21 -10.76 1.98 3.54
N LEU A 22 -9.48 2.25 3.28
CA LEU A 22 -8.83 3.49 3.67
C LEU A 22 -8.62 4.38 2.44
N LEU A 23 -9.22 5.56 2.40
CA LEU A 23 -8.82 6.59 1.45
C LEU A 23 -7.55 7.27 1.97
N LEU A 24 -6.48 7.25 1.17
CA LEU A 24 -5.25 7.95 1.51
C LEU A 24 -5.25 9.30 0.80
N LYS A 25 -5.47 10.40 1.53
CA LYS A 25 -5.28 11.75 0.98
C LYS A 25 -3.83 11.94 0.56
N PRO A 26 -3.57 12.38 -0.68
CA PRO A 26 -2.19 12.58 -1.14
C PRO A 26 -1.41 13.61 -0.32
N SER A 27 -2.09 14.60 0.28
CA SER A 27 -1.47 15.56 1.19
C SER A 27 -0.89 14.91 2.44
N LEU A 28 -1.53 13.85 2.97
CA LEU A 28 -1.02 13.11 4.13
C LEU A 28 0.21 12.28 3.77
N ILE A 29 0.27 11.75 2.54
CA ILE A 29 1.46 11.06 2.05
C ILE A 29 2.63 12.04 1.95
N ILE A 30 2.40 13.23 1.39
CA ILE A 30 3.42 14.29 1.32
C ILE A 30 3.86 14.69 2.73
N LEU A 31 2.91 14.90 3.65
CA LEU A 31 3.22 15.25 5.04
C LEU A 31 4.05 14.15 5.73
N ALA A 32 3.67 12.89 5.54
CA ALA A 32 4.36 11.72 6.09
C ALA A 32 5.76 11.50 5.48
N LEU A 33 6.05 12.08 4.31
CA LEU A 33 7.38 12.07 3.70
C LEU A 33 8.22 13.25 4.17
N VAL A 34 7.68 14.46 4.03
CA VAL A 34 8.44 15.70 4.19
C VAL A 34 8.73 15.98 5.66
N VAL A 35 7.75 15.80 6.54
CA VAL A 35 7.93 16.13 7.98
C VAL A 35 9.02 15.26 8.61
N PRO A 36 9.00 13.92 8.48
CA PRO A 36 10.04 13.11 9.09
C PRO A 36 11.41 13.29 8.41
N LEU A 37 11.45 13.61 7.11
CA LEU A 37 12.71 13.94 6.43
C LEU A 37 13.32 15.23 7.00
N ILE A 38 12.53 16.29 7.18
CA ILE A 38 12.98 17.54 7.79
C ILE A 38 13.41 17.31 9.24
N LEU A 39 12.58 16.64 10.04
CA LEU A 39 12.91 16.33 11.44
C LEU A 39 14.16 15.46 11.55
N GLY A 40 14.28 14.42 10.73
CA GLY A 40 15.46 13.57 10.67
C GLY A 40 16.71 14.35 10.27
N SER A 41 16.61 15.26 9.30
CA SER A 41 17.72 16.14 8.91
C SER A 41 18.15 17.07 10.04
N VAL A 42 17.19 17.70 10.72
CA VAL A 42 17.45 18.60 11.86
C VAL A 42 18.08 17.85 13.02
N LEU A 43 17.56 16.65 13.35
CA LEU A 43 18.11 15.81 14.40
C LEU A 43 19.51 15.30 14.07
N ALA A 44 19.76 14.90 12.81
CA ALA A 44 21.07 14.46 12.35
C ALA A 44 22.09 15.59 12.47
N LEU A 45 21.81 16.77 11.93
CA LEU A 45 22.67 17.95 12.06
C LEU A 45 22.88 18.33 13.52
N GLY A 46 21.81 18.36 14.32
CA GLY A 46 21.86 18.66 15.74
C GLY A 46 22.74 17.68 16.51
N SER A 47 22.62 16.37 16.25
CA SER A 47 23.45 15.34 16.88
C SER A 47 24.92 15.48 16.51
N VAL A 48 25.21 15.81 15.26
CA VAL A 48 26.57 16.00 14.76
C VAL A 48 27.23 17.20 15.45
N PHE A 49 26.56 18.36 15.48
CA PHE A 49 27.07 19.54 16.18
C PHE A 49 27.17 19.33 17.70
N TYR A 50 26.21 18.63 18.30
CA TYR A 50 26.24 18.33 19.73
C TYR A 50 27.41 17.40 20.10
N ILE A 51 27.66 16.35 19.32
CA ILE A 51 28.77 15.43 19.54
C ILE A 51 30.10 16.17 19.37
N ASP A 52 30.25 16.99 18.33
CA ASP A 52 31.48 17.77 18.10
C ASP A 52 31.74 18.78 19.23
N ALA A 53 30.70 19.47 19.71
CA ALA A 53 30.84 20.46 20.79
C ALA A 53 31.16 19.84 22.18
N ASN A 54 30.79 18.58 22.41
CA ASN A 54 30.94 17.91 23.71
C ASN A 54 32.00 16.80 23.72
N SER A 55 32.64 16.51 22.60
CA SER A 55 33.73 15.55 22.53
C SER A 55 35.04 16.23 22.98
N SER A 56 35.81 15.53 23.81
CA SER A 56 37.11 16.02 24.30
C SER A 56 38.15 16.15 23.19
N HIS A 57 37.87 15.59 22.01
CA HIS A 57 38.64 15.73 20.78
C HIS A 57 37.65 16.23 19.73
N GLN A 58 37.96 17.33 19.01
CA GLN A 58 37.14 17.76 17.88
C GLN A 58 37.00 16.59 16.91
N MET A 59 35.78 16.07 16.75
CA MET A 59 35.50 14.98 15.81
C MET A 59 35.56 15.48 14.37
N PHE A 60 35.26 16.77 14.15
CA PHE A 60 35.30 17.41 12.84
C PHE A 60 36.17 18.68 12.86
N PRO A 61 37.51 18.55 12.89
CA PRO A 61 38.39 19.70 12.73
C PRO A 61 38.11 20.44 11.41
N HIS A 62 38.45 21.73 11.33
CA HIS A 62 38.19 22.57 10.14
C HIS A 62 39.02 22.21 8.89
N ASP A 63 39.52 20.98 8.78
CA ASP A 63 40.15 20.47 7.58
C ASP A 63 39.13 19.93 6.56
N GLN A 64 39.55 19.86 5.29
CA GLN A 64 38.69 19.42 4.19
C GLN A 64 38.20 17.97 4.37
N ALA A 65 39.06 17.07 4.86
CA ALA A 65 38.72 15.66 5.03
C ALA A 65 37.63 15.41 6.08
N SER A 66 37.58 16.26 7.10
CA SER A 66 36.59 16.21 8.17
C SER A 66 35.28 16.85 7.73
N GLN A 67 35.32 17.91 6.92
CA GLN A 67 34.13 18.43 6.25
C GLN A 67 33.52 17.42 5.27
N ASP A 68 34.35 16.72 4.50
CA ASP A 68 33.88 15.68 3.57
C ASP A 68 33.20 14.52 4.34
N ARG A 69 33.76 14.12 5.50
CA ARG A 69 33.15 13.12 6.39
C ARG A 69 31.82 13.58 6.98
N LEU A 70 31.74 14.84 7.42
CA LEU A 70 30.51 15.46 7.92
C LEU A 70 29.38 15.42 6.88
N VAL A 71 29.69 15.86 5.65
CA VAL A 71 28.76 15.85 4.52
C VAL A 71 28.34 14.43 4.19
N ALA A 72 29.28 13.48 4.14
CA ALA A 72 28.97 12.08 3.88
C ALA A 72 28.03 11.50 4.94
N THR A 73 28.31 11.69 6.24
CA THR A 73 27.44 11.23 7.34
C THR A 73 26.04 11.81 7.23
N PHE A 74 25.92 13.12 6.98
CA PHE A 74 24.61 13.77 6.80
C PHE A 74 23.84 13.17 5.62
N LEU A 75 24.49 12.99 4.46
CA LEU A 75 23.87 12.36 3.29
C LEU A 75 23.42 10.93 3.59
N TYR A 76 24.24 10.11 4.26
CA TYR A 76 23.86 8.75 4.64
C TYR A 76 22.63 8.71 5.55
N THR A 77 22.56 9.59 6.55
CA THR A 77 21.39 9.67 7.45
C THR A 77 20.13 10.12 6.71
N LEU A 78 20.26 11.08 5.80
CA LEU A 78 19.16 11.54 4.95
C LEU A 78 18.62 10.40 4.09
N PHE A 79 19.49 9.68 3.38
CA PHE A 79 19.11 8.53 2.55
C PHE A 79 18.48 7.40 3.36
N ALA A 80 19.04 7.07 4.52
CA ALA A 80 18.48 6.04 5.40
C ALA A 80 17.06 6.42 5.88
N THR A 81 16.86 7.69 6.22
CA THR A 81 15.56 8.23 6.63
C THR A 81 14.56 8.15 5.47
N GLU A 82 14.95 8.61 4.28
CA GLU A 82 14.11 8.53 3.08
C GLU A 82 13.68 7.09 2.77
N ALA A 83 14.62 6.15 2.78
CA ALA A 83 14.35 4.74 2.51
C ALA A 83 13.39 4.12 3.54
N ALA A 84 13.54 4.48 4.82
CA ALA A 84 12.64 4.03 5.88
C ALA A 84 11.21 4.58 5.68
N LEU A 85 11.07 5.85 5.32
CA LEU A 85 9.77 6.49 5.07
C LEU A 85 9.08 5.91 3.83
N ALA A 86 9.81 5.76 2.73
CA ALA A 86 9.31 5.13 1.52
C ALA A 86 8.81 3.70 1.81
N SER A 87 9.58 2.92 2.58
CA SER A 87 9.21 1.56 2.99
C SER A 87 7.94 1.55 3.84
N PHE A 88 7.82 2.46 4.81
CA PHE A 88 6.63 2.58 5.65
C PHE A 88 5.38 2.91 4.83
N LEU A 89 5.47 3.85 3.88
CA LEU A 89 4.33 4.22 3.05
C LEU A 89 3.90 3.10 2.11
N VAL A 90 4.87 2.40 1.51
CA VAL A 90 4.60 1.22 0.71
C VAL A 90 3.91 0.13 1.54
N PHE A 91 4.32 -0.05 2.80
CA PHE A 91 3.62 -0.94 3.73
C PHE A 91 2.18 -0.47 3.98
N CYS A 92 1.94 0.81 4.23
CA CYS A 92 0.59 1.36 4.41
C CYS A 92 -0.30 1.12 3.18
N VAL A 93 0.20 1.37 1.97
CA VAL A 93 -0.56 1.13 0.73
C VAL A 93 -0.81 -0.36 0.52
N THR A 94 0.20 -1.22 0.77
CA THR A 94 0.04 -2.67 0.64
C THR A 94 -1.02 -3.20 1.62
N ARG A 95 -0.97 -2.74 2.88
CA ARG A 95 -1.96 -3.10 3.90
C ARG A 95 -3.36 -2.65 3.52
N ARG A 96 -3.51 -1.41 3.03
CA ARG A 96 -4.77 -0.90 2.48
C ARG A 96 -5.30 -1.81 1.38
N ASN A 97 -4.47 -2.10 0.37
CA ASN A 97 -4.88 -2.94 -0.76
C ASN A 97 -5.31 -4.33 -0.30
N ARG A 98 -4.59 -4.92 0.65
CA ARG A 98 -4.96 -6.22 1.23
C ARG A 98 -6.31 -6.16 1.95
N ASN A 99 -6.52 -5.18 2.83
CA ASN A 99 -7.78 -5.04 3.55
C ASN A 99 -8.96 -4.85 2.60
N HIS A 100 -8.76 -4.09 1.53
CA HIS A 100 -9.73 -3.88 0.47
C HIS A 100 -10.05 -5.21 -0.26
N LEU A 101 -9.04 -5.95 -0.71
CA LEU A 101 -9.24 -7.27 -1.34
C LEU A 101 -9.93 -8.29 -0.42
N ASP A 102 -9.60 -8.27 0.87
CA ASP A 102 -10.25 -9.13 1.87
C ASP A 102 -11.74 -8.79 1.99
N ARG A 103 -12.10 -7.50 1.92
CA ARG A 103 -13.51 -7.04 1.86
C ARG A 103 -14.14 -7.43 0.53
N ASP A 104 -13.41 -7.34 -0.57
CA ASP A 104 -13.93 -7.68 -1.88
C ASP A 104 -14.35 -9.13 -1.99
N LYS A 105 -13.54 -10.01 -1.41
CA LYS A 105 -13.90 -11.41 -1.25
C LYS A 105 -15.24 -11.60 -0.55
N VAL A 106 -15.51 -10.83 0.51
CA VAL A 106 -16.77 -10.94 1.27
C VAL A 106 -17.95 -10.54 0.40
N TRP A 107 -17.97 -9.33 -0.16
CA TRP A 107 -19.14 -8.88 -0.92
C TRP A 107 -19.36 -9.70 -2.20
N MET A 108 -18.29 -10.06 -2.91
CA MET A 108 -18.41 -10.89 -4.12
C MET A 108 -18.93 -12.29 -3.80
N THR A 109 -18.50 -12.90 -2.68
CA THR A 109 -19.00 -14.21 -2.24
C THR A 109 -20.47 -14.12 -1.83
N SER A 110 -20.84 -13.12 -1.02
CA SER A 110 -22.23 -12.90 -0.61
C SER A 110 -23.16 -12.68 -1.82
N LEU A 111 -22.72 -11.99 -2.87
CA LEU A 111 -23.51 -11.84 -4.08
C LEU A 111 -23.63 -13.12 -4.92
N CYS A 112 -22.61 -13.99 -4.91
CA CYS A 112 -22.74 -15.33 -5.52
C CYS A 112 -23.81 -16.14 -4.78
N ASP A 113 -23.76 -16.15 -3.45
CA ASP A 113 -24.71 -16.85 -2.60
C ASP A 113 -26.13 -16.25 -2.75
N TYR A 114 -26.22 -14.94 -2.96
CA TYR A 114 -27.48 -14.24 -3.21
C TYR A 114 -28.13 -14.69 -4.52
N VAL A 115 -27.37 -14.80 -5.61
CA VAL A 115 -27.85 -15.32 -6.89
C VAL A 115 -28.32 -16.77 -6.75
N GLU A 116 -27.55 -17.62 -6.05
CA GLU A 116 -27.90 -19.02 -5.81
C GLU A 116 -29.17 -19.16 -4.97
N SER A 117 -29.38 -18.29 -3.97
CA SER A 117 -30.59 -18.29 -3.14
C SER A 117 -31.87 -17.99 -3.92
N HIS A 118 -31.75 -17.35 -5.09
CA HIS A 118 -32.84 -17.09 -6.05
C HIS A 118 -32.90 -18.13 -7.18
N GLY A 119 -32.17 -19.24 -7.06
CA GLY A 119 -32.14 -20.32 -8.05
C GLY A 119 -31.25 -20.05 -9.27
N GLY A 120 -30.43 -19.00 -9.25
CA GLY A 120 -29.47 -18.69 -10.32
C GLY A 120 -28.18 -19.51 -10.23
N ASP A 121 -27.48 -19.65 -11.36
CA ASP A 121 -26.14 -20.27 -11.41
C ASP A 121 -25.03 -19.21 -11.29
N ALA A 122 -24.34 -19.20 -10.15
CA ALA A 122 -23.23 -18.29 -9.83
C ALA A 122 -21.83 -18.87 -10.12
N LYS A 123 -21.69 -20.00 -10.81
CA LYS A 123 -20.39 -20.65 -11.05
C LYS A 123 -19.36 -19.74 -11.73
N GLU A 124 -19.78 -18.96 -12.73
CA GLU A 124 -18.88 -18.02 -13.42
C GLU A 124 -18.49 -16.85 -12.52
N MET A 125 -19.43 -16.33 -11.72
CA MET A 125 -19.17 -15.29 -10.73
C MET A 125 -18.15 -15.75 -9.68
N ARG A 126 -18.28 -16.98 -9.16
CA ARG A 126 -17.31 -17.56 -8.21
C ARG A 126 -15.91 -17.67 -8.82
N LYS A 127 -15.81 -18.14 -10.07
CA LYS A 127 -14.54 -18.19 -10.81
C LYS A 127 -13.91 -16.81 -10.98
N LEU A 128 -14.71 -15.76 -11.18
CA LEU A 128 -14.22 -14.38 -11.25
C LEU A 128 -13.78 -13.88 -9.87
N SER A 129 -14.56 -14.13 -8.81
CA SER A 129 -14.22 -13.79 -7.42
C SER A 129 -12.91 -14.44 -6.96
N GLU A 130 -12.67 -15.70 -7.32
CA GLU A 130 -11.41 -16.39 -7.00
C GLU A 130 -10.20 -15.76 -7.72
N LYS A 131 -10.39 -15.23 -8.93
CA LYS A 131 -9.33 -14.50 -9.64
C LYS A 131 -8.98 -13.18 -8.97
N THR A 132 -9.96 -12.50 -8.37
CA THR A 132 -9.76 -11.28 -7.58
C THR A 132 -8.80 -11.53 -6.40
N VAL A 133 -8.92 -12.70 -5.77
CA VAL A 133 -8.13 -13.11 -4.60
C VAL A 133 -6.78 -13.76 -5.00
N GLY A 134 -6.52 -13.97 -6.30
CA GLY A 134 -5.50 -14.90 -6.78
C GLY A 134 -4.03 -14.44 -6.71
N ARG A 135 -3.15 -15.38 -6.30
CA ARG A 135 -1.70 -15.64 -6.52
C ARG A 135 -0.69 -14.50 -6.65
N TYR A 136 -1.02 -13.37 -7.25
CA TYR A 136 -0.08 -12.29 -7.51
C TYR A 136 0.33 -11.59 -6.21
N GLY A 137 -0.62 -11.36 -5.30
CA GLY A 137 -0.34 -10.85 -3.96
C GLY A 137 0.59 -11.79 -3.17
N GLU A 138 0.41 -13.10 -3.30
CA GLU A 138 1.23 -14.11 -2.62
C GLU A 138 2.66 -14.16 -3.17
N MET A 139 2.82 -14.19 -4.50
CA MET A 139 4.14 -14.24 -5.14
C MET A 139 4.95 -12.98 -4.81
N VAL A 140 4.33 -11.81 -4.90
CA VAL A 140 4.97 -10.54 -4.54
C VAL A 140 5.30 -10.53 -3.06
N ALA A 141 4.37 -10.90 -2.18
CA ALA A 141 4.61 -10.91 -0.75
C ALA A 141 5.77 -11.85 -0.40
N MET A 142 5.87 -13.00 -1.07
CA MET A 142 6.99 -13.93 -0.93
C MET A 142 8.32 -13.31 -1.39
N CYS A 143 8.36 -12.73 -2.60
CA CYS A 143 9.55 -12.04 -3.11
C CYS A 143 9.98 -10.89 -2.17
N SER A 144 9.03 -10.07 -1.72
CA SER A 144 9.27 -8.98 -0.77
C SER A 144 9.83 -9.49 0.56
N LYS A 145 9.27 -10.58 1.11
CA LYS A 145 9.80 -11.20 2.34
C LYS A 145 11.22 -11.71 2.15
N ALA A 146 11.51 -12.35 1.01
CA ALA A 146 12.83 -12.85 0.69
C ALA A 146 13.86 -11.72 0.59
N VAL A 147 13.52 -10.63 -0.09
CA VAL A 147 14.40 -9.46 -0.20
C VAL A 147 14.60 -8.78 1.16
N TRP A 148 13.57 -8.67 2.01
CA TRP A 148 13.73 -8.17 3.38
C TRP A 148 14.63 -9.05 4.23
N ALA A 149 14.45 -10.37 4.19
CA ALA A 149 15.30 -11.30 4.92
C ALA A 149 16.76 -11.16 4.46
N PHE A 150 16.99 -11.05 3.15
CA PHE A 150 18.32 -10.83 2.59
C PHE A 150 18.91 -9.48 3.03
N LEU A 151 18.11 -8.41 3.02
CA LEU A 151 18.53 -7.08 3.47
C LEU A 151 18.96 -7.07 4.94
N VAL A 152 18.21 -7.74 5.81
CA VAL A 152 18.56 -7.88 7.25
C VAL A 152 19.87 -8.64 7.41
N VAL A 153 20.08 -9.71 6.66
CA VAL A 153 21.33 -10.48 6.68
C VAL A 153 22.51 -9.60 6.23
N VAL A 154 22.37 -8.88 5.12
CA VAL A 154 23.41 -7.97 4.62
C VAL A 154 23.73 -6.90 5.67
N LEU A 155 22.71 -6.24 6.25
CA LEU A 155 22.92 -5.23 7.30
C LEU A 155 23.62 -5.80 8.53
N ALA A 156 23.24 -7.00 8.98
CA ALA A 156 23.86 -7.65 10.12
C ALA A 156 25.34 -8.01 9.83
N CYS A 157 25.61 -8.59 8.66
CA CYS A 157 26.98 -8.89 8.22
C CYS A 157 27.83 -7.62 8.12
N THR A 158 27.30 -6.55 7.52
CA THR A 158 28.00 -5.27 7.42
C THR A 158 28.29 -4.68 8.80
N GLY A 159 27.31 -4.69 9.71
CA GLY A 159 27.48 -4.21 11.08
C GLY A 159 28.54 -4.99 11.85
N ILE A 160 28.54 -6.33 11.74
CA ILE A 160 29.55 -7.21 12.33
C ILE A 160 30.94 -6.88 11.78
N VAL A 161 31.09 -6.85 10.45
CA VAL A 161 32.38 -6.55 9.80
C VAL A 161 32.89 -5.19 10.26
N LEU A 162 32.06 -4.13 10.23
CA LEU A 162 32.44 -2.80 10.69
C LEU A 162 32.84 -2.79 12.17
N SER A 163 32.13 -3.52 13.04
CA SER A 163 32.45 -3.58 14.47
C SER A 163 33.81 -4.23 14.77
N TYR A 164 34.21 -5.24 13.98
CA TYR A 164 35.52 -5.89 14.11
C TYR A 164 36.65 -5.08 13.46
N THR A 165 36.35 -4.24 12.48
CA THR A 165 37.35 -3.47 11.73
C THR A 165 37.54 -2.03 12.22
N MET A 166 36.70 -1.52 13.13
CA MET A 166 36.82 -0.16 13.67
C MET A 166 38.18 0.16 14.34
N GLY A 167 38.99 -0.84 14.68
CA GLY A 167 40.35 -0.66 15.20
C GLY A 167 41.48 -0.63 14.15
N LEU A 168 41.18 -0.84 12.86
CA LEU A 168 42.16 -1.11 11.79
C LEU A 168 41.91 -0.28 10.52
N PHE A 169 41.48 0.97 10.67
CA PHE A 169 41.22 1.89 9.54
C PHE A 169 42.54 2.30 8.83
N GLU A 170 43.11 1.37 8.06
CA GLU A 170 43.96 1.64 6.91
C GLU A 170 43.12 1.54 5.62
N ASP A 171 43.51 2.31 4.61
CA ASP A 171 42.74 2.75 3.44
C ASP A 171 41.92 1.69 2.68
N GLY A 172 42.24 0.39 2.78
CA GLY A 172 41.56 -0.70 2.07
C GLY A 172 40.14 -1.02 2.57
N TRP A 173 39.82 -0.77 3.84
CA TRP A 173 38.50 -1.11 4.41
C TRP A 173 37.40 -0.09 4.09
N SER A 174 37.79 1.11 3.67
CA SER A 174 36.87 2.15 3.17
C SER A 174 36.09 1.67 1.93
N LEU A 175 36.77 0.94 1.04
CA LEU A 175 36.22 0.44 -0.23
C LEU A 175 35.19 -0.67 0.00
N LEU A 176 35.44 -1.54 1.00
CA LEU A 176 34.50 -2.58 1.43
C LEU A 176 33.24 -1.97 2.08
N GLY A 177 33.41 -0.93 2.90
CA GLY A 177 32.30 -0.17 3.47
C GLY A 177 31.44 0.50 2.39
N ILE A 178 32.07 1.19 1.44
CA ILE A 178 31.39 1.81 0.29
C ILE A 178 30.65 0.75 -0.55
N GLY A 179 31.30 -0.38 -0.84
CA GLY A 179 30.70 -1.49 -1.58
C GLY A 179 29.47 -2.10 -0.87
N ALA A 180 29.53 -2.26 0.45
CA ALA A 180 28.41 -2.75 1.25
C ALA A 180 27.23 -1.77 1.25
N VAL A 181 27.50 -0.46 1.41
CA VAL A 181 26.46 0.58 1.34
C VAL A 181 25.82 0.63 -0.06
N ALA A 182 26.63 0.55 -1.12
CA ALA A 182 26.13 0.48 -2.48
C ALA A 182 25.25 -0.76 -2.72
N LEU A 183 25.65 -1.92 -2.20
CA LEU A 183 24.85 -3.15 -2.28
C LEU A 183 23.52 -3.00 -1.53
N ILE A 184 23.53 -2.49 -0.30
CA ILE A 184 22.30 -2.20 0.48
C ILE A 184 21.38 -1.29 -0.32
N TYR A 185 21.93 -0.24 -0.93
CA TYR A 185 21.16 0.70 -1.73
C TYR A 185 20.52 0.05 -2.96
N VAL A 186 21.28 -0.77 -3.70
CA VAL A 186 20.72 -1.54 -4.83
C VAL A 186 19.60 -2.48 -4.36
N LEU A 187 19.77 -3.15 -3.23
CA LEU A 187 18.74 -4.03 -2.67
C LEU A 187 17.49 -3.26 -2.24
N LEU A 188 17.64 -2.07 -1.66
CA LEU A 188 16.52 -1.18 -1.34
C LEU A 188 15.79 -0.72 -2.60
N ILE A 189 16.51 -0.35 -3.66
CA ILE A 189 15.89 0.02 -4.94
C ILE A 189 15.14 -1.17 -5.53
N LEU A 190 15.74 -2.36 -5.57
CA LEU A 190 15.10 -3.56 -6.07
C LEU A 190 13.84 -3.89 -5.26
N GLN A 191 13.94 -3.85 -3.93
CA GLN A 191 12.82 -4.07 -3.03
C GLN A 191 11.69 -3.07 -3.28
N PHE A 192 12.04 -1.80 -3.38
CA PHE A 192 11.11 -0.74 -3.69
C PHE A 192 10.45 -1.01 -5.03
N ALA A 193 11.21 -1.26 -6.10
CA ALA A 193 10.71 -1.55 -7.43
C ALA A 193 9.76 -2.76 -7.48
N PHE A 194 10.08 -3.85 -6.77
CA PHE A 194 9.22 -5.02 -6.68
C PHE A 194 7.90 -4.71 -5.95
N THR A 195 8.00 -4.09 -4.78
CA THR A 195 6.84 -3.83 -3.93
C THR A 195 5.91 -2.82 -4.58
N VAL A 196 6.48 -1.78 -5.18
CA VAL A 196 5.81 -0.85 -6.07
C VAL A 196 5.15 -1.63 -7.20
N SER A 197 5.89 -2.29 -8.09
CA SER A 197 5.31 -2.92 -9.29
C SER A 197 4.09 -3.79 -9.00
N ALA A 198 4.10 -4.47 -7.86
CA ALA A 198 2.96 -5.21 -7.36
C ALA A 198 1.78 -4.38 -6.88
N VAL A 199 2.02 -3.38 -6.03
CA VAL A 199 1.01 -2.44 -5.54
C VAL A 199 0.32 -1.72 -6.70
N PHE A 200 1.05 -1.41 -7.78
CA PHE A 200 0.57 -0.60 -8.90
C PHE A 200 -0.10 -1.41 -10.02
N GLY A 201 0.33 -2.64 -10.27
CA GLY A 201 -0.34 -3.51 -11.23
C GLY A 201 -1.70 -4.01 -10.76
N LEU A 202 -1.96 -3.92 -9.45
CA LEU A 202 -3.12 -4.49 -8.80
C LEU A 202 -4.43 -3.74 -9.10
N PRO A 203 -4.55 -2.40 -8.94
CA PRO A 203 -5.80 -1.68 -9.18
C PRO A 203 -6.41 -1.93 -10.56
N ALA A 204 -5.66 -1.76 -11.65
CA ALA A 204 -6.20 -1.92 -13.01
C ALA A 204 -6.65 -3.37 -13.32
N ARG A 205 -5.91 -4.37 -12.81
CA ARG A 205 -6.30 -5.78 -12.98
C ARG A 205 -7.53 -6.11 -12.15
N HIS A 206 -7.55 -5.62 -10.92
CA HIS A 206 -8.64 -5.79 -9.98
C HIS A 206 -9.94 -5.18 -10.51
N ASP A 207 -9.88 -3.91 -10.92
CA ASP A 207 -10.98 -3.16 -11.55
C ASP A 207 -11.54 -3.90 -12.77
N SER A 208 -10.67 -4.48 -13.62
CA SER A 208 -11.10 -5.28 -14.78
C SER A 208 -11.81 -6.58 -14.40
N VAL A 209 -11.37 -7.26 -13.34
CA VAL A 209 -12.02 -8.49 -12.86
C VAL A 209 -13.36 -8.16 -12.20
N GLN A 210 -13.42 -7.12 -11.38
CA GLN A 210 -14.66 -6.65 -10.76
C GLN A 210 -15.67 -6.19 -11.80
N ALA A 211 -15.29 -5.42 -12.82
CA ALA A 211 -16.18 -5.01 -13.89
C ALA A 211 -16.84 -6.24 -14.57
N LYS A 212 -16.05 -7.27 -14.90
CA LYS A 212 -16.56 -8.54 -15.45
C LYS A 212 -17.46 -9.28 -14.48
N PHE A 213 -17.14 -9.28 -13.19
CA PHE A 213 -17.99 -9.89 -12.16
C PHE A 213 -19.34 -9.18 -12.09
N THR A 214 -19.37 -7.85 -12.09
CA THR A 214 -20.60 -7.06 -12.03
C THR A 214 -21.44 -7.18 -13.30
N GLU A 215 -20.80 -7.33 -14.47
CA GLU A 215 -21.50 -7.65 -15.71
C GLU A 215 -22.19 -9.02 -15.66
N GLU A 216 -21.52 -10.03 -15.08
CA GLU A 216 -22.13 -11.35 -14.91
C GLU A 216 -23.25 -11.31 -13.85
N LEU A 217 -23.04 -10.57 -12.75
CA LEU A 217 -24.08 -10.33 -11.74
C LEU A 217 -25.33 -9.71 -12.35
N GLU A 218 -25.19 -8.66 -13.16
CA GLU A 218 -26.29 -8.01 -13.87
C GLU A 218 -27.12 -9.02 -14.66
N ARG A 219 -26.46 -9.86 -15.46
CA ARG A 219 -27.13 -10.91 -16.25
C ARG A 219 -27.87 -11.90 -15.38
N LYS A 220 -27.27 -12.33 -14.25
CA LYS A 220 -27.87 -13.32 -13.36
C LYS A 220 -29.04 -12.76 -12.55
N CYS A 221 -28.93 -11.53 -12.06
CA CYS A 221 -29.99 -10.84 -11.34
C CYS A 221 -31.22 -10.60 -12.23
N ALA A 222 -31.00 -10.27 -13.51
CA ALA A 222 -32.09 -10.06 -14.47
C ALA A 222 -32.98 -11.31 -14.65
N LEU A 223 -32.43 -12.52 -14.48
CA LEU A 223 -33.19 -13.78 -14.62
C LEU A 223 -34.30 -13.94 -13.59
N PHE A 224 -34.17 -13.31 -12.42
CA PHE A 224 -35.19 -13.31 -11.36
C PHE A 224 -35.85 -11.94 -11.16
N GLY A 225 -35.68 -11.02 -12.12
CA GLY A 225 -36.37 -9.73 -12.17
C GLY A 225 -35.69 -8.59 -11.43
N LEU A 226 -34.45 -8.76 -10.96
CA LEU A 226 -33.66 -7.70 -10.33
C LEU A 226 -32.73 -7.04 -11.35
N TYR A 227 -33.00 -5.77 -11.68
CA TYR A 227 -32.20 -5.00 -12.64
C TYR A 227 -31.13 -4.15 -11.95
N VAL A 228 -29.90 -4.63 -11.95
CA VAL A 228 -28.73 -3.92 -11.39
C VAL A 228 -27.85 -3.39 -12.51
N GLY A 229 -27.20 -2.24 -12.30
CA GLY A 229 -26.20 -1.77 -13.25
C GLY A 229 -24.93 -2.62 -13.17
N LYS A 230 -23.99 -2.38 -14.08
CA LYS A 230 -22.62 -2.92 -14.00
C LYS A 230 -21.63 -1.80 -13.67
N MET A 231 -20.51 -2.17 -13.06
CA MET A 231 -19.44 -1.23 -12.76
C MET A 231 -18.64 -0.89 -14.02
N GLU A 232 -18.33 0.39 -14.22
CA GLU A 232 -17.44 0.83 -15.30
C GLU A 232 -15.97 0.60 -14.93
N HIS A 233 -15.17 0.23 -15.93
CA HIS A 233 -13.73 0.09 -15.76
C HIS A 233 -13.05 1.48 -15.78
N THR A 234 -12.78 2.02 -14.58
CA THR A 234 -12.27 3.39 -14.40
C THR A 234 -10.74 3.46 -14.42
N VAL A 235 -10.04 2.38 -14.04
CA VAL A 235 -8.58 2.39 -13.87
C VAL A 235 -7.87 1.73 -15.04
N LYS A 236 -7.27 2.54 -15.92
CA LYS A 236 -6.53 2.04 -17.09
C LYS A 236 -5.19 1.41 -16.69
N ARG A 237 -4.84 0.30 -17.35
CA ARG A 237 -3.51 -0.32 -17.22
C ARG A 237 -2.43 0.62 -17.76
N ARG A 238 -1.45 0.95 -16.93
CA ARG A 238 -0.28 1.74 -17.32
C ARG A 238 0.89 0.83 -17.72
N GLY A 239 1.75 1.32 -18.61
CA GLY A 239 2.96 0.62 -19.03
C GLY A 239 3.99 0.60 -17.91
N ILE A 240 4.12 -0.53 -17.19
CA ILE A 240 5.06 -0.69 -16.06
C ILE A 240 6.51 -0.31 -16.47
N TRP A 241 6.90 -0.60 -17.71
CA TRP A 241 8.24 -0.30 -18.22
C TRP A 241 8.56 1.21 -18.23
N ILE A 242 7.59 2.08 -18.50
CA ILE A 242 7.78 3.54 -18.48
C ILE A 242 8.15 3.97 -17.06
N HIS A 243 7.43 3.46 -16.07
CA HIS A 243 7.70 3.75 -14.67
C HIS A 243 9.05 3.21 -14.22
N ALA A 244 9.45 2.02 -14.68
CA ALA A 244 10.77 1.47 -14.39
C ALA A 244 11.90 2.34 -14.98
N VAL A 245 11.78 2.80 -16.23
CA VAL A 245 12.76 3.70 -16.85
C VAL A 245 12.85 5.03 -16.10
N LEU A 246 11.70 5.63 -15.75
CA LEU A 246 11.67 6.88 -14.96
C LEU A 246 12.27 6.70 -13.56
N MET A 247 12.04 5.55 -12.92
CA MET A 247 12.69 5.22 -11.64
C MET A 247 14.21 5.18 -11.75
N VAL A 248 14.76 4.58 -12.81
CA VAL A 248 16.22 4.50 -13.02
C VAL A 248 16.81 5.87 -13.34
N ILE A 249 16.23 6.60 -14.30
CA ILE A 249 16.75 7.92 -14.74
C ILE A 249 16.73 8.95 -13.60
N THR A 250 15.75 8.86 -12.71
CA THR A 250 15.60 9.79 -11.57
C THR A 250 16.28 9.28 -10.29
N LEU A 251 17.06 8.19 -10.36
CA LEU A 251 17.70 7.55 -9.21
C LEU A 251 16.72 7.33 -8.04
N GLY A 252 15.49 6.95 -8.36
CA GLY A 252 14.44 6.68 -7.39
C GLY A 252 13.56 7.86 -7.00
N MET A 253 13.87 9.12 -7.35
CA MET A 253 13.01 10.26 -6.98
C MET A 253 11.60 10.19 -7.60
N TYR A 254 11.45 9.54 -8.76
CA TYR A 254 10.15 9.29 -9.38
C TYR A 254 9.21 8.42 -8.50
N SER A 255 9.76 7.72 -7.50
CA SER A 255 8.99 6.92 -6.54
C SER A 255 7.85 7.68 -5.90
N PHE A 256 8.07 8.94 -5.52
CA PHE A 256 7.08 9.78 -4.84
C PHE A 256 5.94 10.18 -5.76
N VAL A 257 6.29 10.61 -6.99
CA VAL A 257 5.31 10.92 -8.03
C VAL A 257 4.49 9.67 -8.35
N TYR A 258 5.16 8.53 -8.43
CA TYR A 258 4.47 7.28 -8.71
C TYR A 258 3.55 6.90 -7.55
N LEU A 259 4.00 6.94 -6.30
CA LEU A 259 3.18 6.70 -5.10
C LEU A 259 1.91 7.57 -5.08
N PHE A 260 2.05 8.87 -5.40
CA PHE A 260 0.92 9.78 -5.53
C PHE A 260 -0.10 9.29 -6.56
N ILE A 261 0.38 8.87 -7.74
CA ILE A 261 -0.46 8.33 -8.81
C ILE A 261 -1.17 7.05 -8.34
N ALA A 262 -0.49 6.12 -7.66
CA ALA A 262 -1.13 4.91 -7.11
C ALA A 262 -2.28 5.26 -6.19
N CYS A 263 -2.04 6.13 -5.22
CA CYS A 263 -3.02 6.46 -4.22
C CYS A 263 -4.21 7.17 -4.83
N ARG A 264 -3.99 8.04 -5.83
CA ARG A 264 -5.05 8.67 -6.59
C ARG A 264 -5.87 7.65 -7.36
N ASP A 265 -5.23 6.76 -8.13
CA ASP A 265 -5.91 5.76 -8.95
C ASP A 265 -6.69 4.76 -8.06
N MET A 266 -6.13 4.33 -6.93
CA MET A 266 -6.84 3.48 -5.96
C MET A 266 -7.98 4.23 -5.24
N ASN A 267 -7.82 5.52 -4.91
CA ASN A 267 -8.92 6.32 -4.36
C ASN A 267 -10.06 6.48 -5.37
N GLN A 268 -9.74 6.63 -6.66
CA GLN A 268 -10.74 6.71 -7.72
C GLN A 268 -11.50 5.39 -7.85
N HIS A 269 -10.78 4.26 -7.85
CA HIS A 269 -11.37 2.93 -7.84
C HIS A 269 -12.33 2.72 -6.66
N LEU A 270 -11.88 3.01 -5.42
CA LEU A 270 -12.72 2.87 -4.23
C LEU A 270 -14.00 3.71 -4.32
N ARG A 271 -13.91 4.97 -4.79
CA ARG A 271 -15.10 5.82 -4.93
C ARG A 271 -16.09 5.25 -5.96
N SER A 272 -15.58 4.87 -7.13
CA SER A 272 -16.42 4.25 -8.17
C SER A 272 -17.09 2.98 -7.67
N GLN A 273 -16.37 2.17 -6.89
CA GLN A 273 -16.92 0.96 -6.30
C GLN A 273 -17.94 1.27 -5.21
N TRP A 274 -17.71 2.28 -4.35
CA TRP A 274 -18.66 2.68 -3.32
C TRP A 274 -19.98 3.19 -3.92
N ASP A 275 -19.91 4.02 -4.97
CA ASP A 275 -21.09 4.53 -5.64
C ASP A 275 -21.92 3.37 -6.23
N TYR A 276 -21.24 2.40 -6.85
CA TYR A 276 -21.87 1.17 -7.35
C TYR A 276 -22.48 0.31 -6.24
N GLU A 277 -21.73 0.05 -5.16
CA GLU A 277 -22.16 -0.76 -4.02
C GLU A 277 -23.39 -0.15 -3.33
N GLU A 278 -23.46 1.17 -3.19
CA GLU A 278 -24.60 1.87 -2.62
C GLU A 278 -25.86 1.73 -3.47
N GLU A 279 -25.74 1.87 -4.79
CA GLU A 279 -26.85 1.67 -5.71
C GLU A 279 -27.32 0.21 -5.67
N LEU A 280 -26.39 -0.76 -5.73
CA LEU A 280 -26.69 -2.18 -5.67
C LEU A 280 -27.38 -2.56 -4.36
N MET A 281 -26.86 -2.06 -3.22
CA MET A 281 -27.43 -2.28 -1.90
C MET A 281 -28.88 -1.77 -1.82
N ARG A 282 -29.15 -0.56 -2.33
CA ARG A 282 -30.51 -0.01 -2.36
C ARG A 282 -31.46 -0.92 -3.15
N LYS A 283 -31.04 -1.38 -4.33
CA LYS A 283 -31.86 -2.25 -5.19
C LYS A 283 -32.12 -3.62 -4.58
N ILE A 284 -31.12 -4.24 -3.96
CA ILE A 284 -31.29 -5.52 -3.25
C ILE A 284 -32.26 -5.35 -2.08
N VAL A 285 -32.09 -4.31 -1.26
CA VAL A 285 -32.99 -4.05 -0.12
C VAL A 285 -34.43 -3.84 -0.57
N GLU A 286 -34.65 -3.05 -1.64
CA GLU A 286 -35.97 -2.83 -2.22
C GLU A 286 -36.59 -4.12 -2.76
N PHE A 287 -35.81 -4.92 -3.49
CA PHE A 287 -36.24 -6.19 -4.06
C PHE A 287 -36.64 -7.22 -2.99
N GLU A 288 -35.91 -7.27 -1.87
CA GLU A 288 -36.22 -8.12 -0.71
C GLU A 288 -37.42 -7.60 0.13
N GLY A 289 -38.01 -6.45 -0.24
CA GLY A 289 -39.10 -5.82 0.51
C GLY A 289 -38.66 -5.17 1.83
N GLY A 290 -37.36 -4.88 1.97
CA GLY A 290 -36.79 -4.17 3.11
C GLY A 290 -37.20 -2.70 3.14
N ARG A 291 -37.43 -2.14 4.34
CA ARG A 291 -37.84 -0.73 4.52
C ARG A 291 -36.68 0.22 4.85
N GLY A 292 -35.45 -0.28 4.92
CA GLY A 292 -34.28 0.48 5.29
C GLY A 292 -33.20 -0.38 5.96
N ILE A 293 -32.12 0.28 6.36
CA ILE A 293 -30.99 -0.31 7.09
C ILE A 293 -31.09 0.16 8.54
N GLU A 294 -31.30 -0.76 9.48
CA GLU A 294 -31.23 -0.44 10.90
C GLU A 294 -29.76 -0.26 11.31
N CYS A 295 -29.39 0.97 11.69
CA CYS A 295 -28.09 1.21 12.32
C CYS A 295 -28.15 0.71 13.77
N THR A 296 -27.53 -0.43 14.06
CA THR A 296 -27.27 -0.84 15.44
C THR A 296 -26.04 -0.10 15.97
N GLU A 297 -26.09 0.37 17.22
CA GLU A 297 -24.95 1.08 17.86
C GLU A 297 -23.73 0.15 18.08
N GLU A 298 -23.92 -1.16 17.99
CA GLU A 298 -22.85 -2.17 18.04
C GLU A 298 -21.96 -2.09 16.80
N GLY A 299 -20.87 -1.32 16.92
CA GLY A 299 -19.85 -1.21 15.87
C GLY A 299 -19.62 0.20 15.34
N ALA A 300 -20.29 1.22 15.90
CA ALA A 300 -19.96 2.60 15.56
C ALA A 300 -18.48 2.88 15.84
N PRO A 301 -17.69 3.37 14.86
CA PRO A 301 -16.28 3.66 15.10
C PRO A 301 -16.16 4.61 16.28
N GLY A 302 -15.31 4.25 17.25
CA GLY A 302 -15.05 5.07 18.43
C GLY A 302 -14.66 6.50 18.02
N LYS A 303 -14.89 7.49 18.89
CA LYS A 303 -14.63 8.92 18.57
C LYS A 303 -13.24 9.15 17.96
N ALA A 304 -12.22 8.41 18.40
CA ALA A 304 -10.87 8.46 17.84
C ALA A 304 -10.79 7.93 16.40
N ALA A 305 -11.48 6.84 16.06
CA ALA A 305 -11.54 6.30 14.71
C ALA A 305 -12.33 7.24 13.77
N ARG A 306 -13.39 7.88 14.25
CA ARG A 306 -14.10 8.94 13.50
C ARG A 306 -13.23 10.18 13.29
N PHE A 307 -12.52 10.62 14.32
CA PHE A 307 -11.61 11.77 14.21
C PHE A 307 -10.46 11.49 13.24
N LEU A 308 -9.82 10.33 13.35
CA LEU A 308 -8.77 9.89 12.43
C LEU A 308 -9.30 9.67 11.02
N GLY A 309 -10.50 9.10 10.85
CA GLY A 309 -11.15 8.93 9.56
C GLY A 309 -11.54 10.24 8.88
N ASN A 310 -11.87 11.29 9.65
CA ASN A 310 -12.14 12.63 9.11
C ASN A 310 -10.84 13.37 8.74
N LEU A 311 -9.75 13.11 9.46
CA LEU A 311 -8.41 13.61 9.14
C LEU A 311 -7.83 12.91 7.90
N MET A 312 -7.98 11.59 7.80
CA MET A 312 -7.57 10.75 6.67
C MET A 312 -8.42 10.95 5.42
#